data_AF-A0A538DUS7-F1
#
_entry.id   AF-A0A538DUS7-F1
#
_cell.length_a   1.000
_cell.length_b   1.000
_cell.length_c   1.000
_cell.angle_alpha   90.00
_cell.angle_beta   90.00
_cell.angle_gamma   90.00
#
_symmetry.space_group_name_H-M   'P 1'
#
loop_
_entity.id
_entity.type
_entity.pdbx_description
1 polymer ?
#
loop_
_entity_poly.entity_id
_entity_poly.type
_entity_poly.pdbx_seq_one_letter_code
_entity_poly.pdbx_strand_id
1 'polypeptide(L)' 'MKGESMSYGLLLLRVVVGGTMFGHGAQKLFGWFGGYGPKGTGGFFGQLGFRAPVAMAIAAGLAEASGALL' A
#
# COMPACT_ATOMS: atom_id res chain seq x y z
N MET A 1 34.62 1.40 4.34
CA MET A 1 33.85 1.78 3.12
C MET A 1 32.80 0.75 2.69
N LYS A 2 32.87 -0.55 3.05
CA LYS A 2 31.90 -1.57 2.60
C LYS A 2 30.52 -1.52 3.31
N GLY A 3 30.48 -1.06 4.56
CA GLY A 3 29.25 -0.91 5.35
C GLY A 3 28.35 0.23 4.87
N GLU A 4 28.94 1.38 4.52
CA GLU A 4 28.22 2.56 4.00
C GLU A 4 27.41 2.23 2.73
N SER A 5 28.04 1.58 1.74
CA SER A 5 27.38 1.19 0.49
C SER A 5 26.19 0.25 0.73
N MET A 6 26.30 -0.67 1.70
CA MET A 6 25.21 -1.57 2.07
C MET A 6 24.07 -0.81 2.76
N SER A 7 24.39 0.13 3.65
CA SER A 7 23.40 0.99 4.31
C SER A 7 22.60 1.81 3.30
N TYR A 8 23.27 2.42 2.31
CA TYR A 8 22.58 3.16 1.24
C TYR A 8 21.75 2.24 0.34
N GLY A 9 22.23 1.03 0.03
CA GLY A 9 21.46 0.04 -0.72
C GLY A 9 20.17 -0.37 -0.01
N LEU A 10 20.23 -0.63 1.30
CA LEU A 10 19.06 -0.93 2.12
C LEU A 10 18.12 0.26 2.26
N LEU A 11 18.65 1.48 2.38
CA LEU A 11 17.83 2.70 2.40
C LEU A 11 17.07 2.86 1.08
N LEU A 12 17.74 2.68 -0.05
CA LEU A 12 17.11 2.74 -1.38
C LEU A 12 16.00 1.70 -1.50
N LEU A 13 16.26 0.46 -1.06
CA LEU A 13 15.26 -0.60 -1.08
C LEU A 13 14.02 -0.23 -0.25
N ARG A 14 14.20 0.33 0.95
CA ARG A 14 13.09 0.80 1.79
C ARG A 14 12.27 1.89 1.12
N VAL A 15 12.94 2.90 0.55
CA VAL A 15 12.24 4.01 -0.12
C VAL A 15 11.44 3.50 -1.31
N VAL A 16 12.02 2.62 -2.13
CA VAL A 16 11.32 2.07 -3.30
C VAL A 16 10.15 1.19 -2.88
N VAL A 17 10.40 0.17 -2.05
CA VAL A 17 9.36 -0.79 -1.65
C VAL A 17 8.29 -0.11 -0.80
N GLY A 18 8.70 0.68 0.20
CA GLY A 18 7.80 1.44 1.06
C GLY A 18 6.99 2.47 0.28
N GLY A 19 7.62 3.20 -0.65
CA GLY A 19 6.93 4.13 -1.54
C GLY A 19 5.91 3.46 -2.44
N THR A 20 6.23 2.29 -3.01
CA THR A 20 5.27 1.49 -3.79
C THR A 20 4.09 1.02 -2.93
N MET A 21 4.34 0.48 -1.74
CA MET A 21 3.28 0.06 -0.81
C MET A 21 2.39 1.23 -0.40
N PHE A 22 2.97 2.39 -0.13
CA PHE A 22 2.20 3.61 0.15
C PHE A 22 1.36 4.06 -1.04
N GLY A 23 1.90 4.00 -2.26
CA GLY A 23 1.16 4.30 -3.49
C GLY A 23 -0.07 3.39 -3.63
N HIS A 24 0.10 2.08 -3.43
CA HIS A 24 -1.00 1.12 -3.44
C HIS A 24 -2.02 1.38 -2.32
N GLY A 25 -1.57 1.68 -1.11
CA GLY A 25 -2.45 2.04 0.01
C GLY A 25 -3.25 3.31 -0.28
N ALA A 26 -2.61 4.33 -0.84
CA ALA A 26 -3.24 5.60 -1.22
C ALA A 26 -4.25 5.43 -2.36
N GLN A 27 -3.99 4.53 -3.31
CA GLN A 27 -4.97 4.14 -4.34
C GLN A 27 -6.24 3.56 -3.71
N LYS A 28 -6.09 2.72 -2.69
CA LYS A 28 -7.22 2.07 -2.00
C LYS A 28 -7.95 3.01 -1.05
N LEU A 29 -7.24 3.86 -0.31
CA LEU A 29 -7.82 4.76 0.70
C LEU A 29 -8.39 6.04 0.10
N PHE A 30 -7.67 6.65 -0.85
CA PHE A 30 -7.95 8.00 -1.33
C PHE A 30 -8.24 8.06 -2.83
N GLY A 31 -8.06 6.95 -3.56
CA GLY A 31 -8.19 6.95 -5.02
C GLY A 31 -7.08 7.72 -5.73
N TRP A 32 -5.96 7.96 -5.05
CA TRP A 32 -4.82 8.67 -5.64
C TRP A 32 -4.19 7.86 -6.78
N PHE A 33 -3.44 8.53 -7.65
CA PHE A 33 -2.73 7.88 -8.77
C PHE A 33 -3.66 7.03 -9.67
N GLY A 34 -4.89 7.48 -9.88
CA GLY A 34 -5.90 6.75 -10.67
C GLY A 34 -6.50 5.53 -9.96
N GLY A 35 -6.33 5.41 -8.64
CA GLY A 35 -6.89 4.34 -7.84
C GLY A 35 -8.41 4.39 -7.70
N TYR A 36 -9.01 3.25 -7.40
CA TYR A 36 -10.46 3.09 -7.34
C TYR A 36 -11.09 3.53 -6.01
N GLY A 37 -10.27 3.90 -5.02
CA GLY A 37 -10.69 4.29 -3.68
C GLY A 37 -11.46 3.18 -2.93
N PRO A 38 -12.00 3.50 -1.75
CA PRO A 38 -12.56 2.47 -0.87
C PRO A 38 -13.76 1.73 -1.46
N LYS A 39 -14.57 2.42 -2.27
CA LYS A 39 -15.75 1.82 -2.91
C LYS A 39 -15.38 0.89 -4.06
N GLY A 40 -14.51 1.31 -4.97
CA GLY A 40 -14.14 0.48 -6.12
C GLY A 40 -13.22 -0.67 -5.72
N THR A 41 -12.26 -0.44 -4.82
CA THR A 41 -11.49 -1.53 -4.19
C THR A 41 -12.40 -2.44 -3.35
N GLY A 42 -13.40 -1.87 -2.67
CA GLY A 42 -14.43 -2.66 -1.99
C GLY A 42 -15.18 -3.58 -2.95
N GLY A 43 -15.51 -3.11 -4.16
CA GLY A 43 -16.10 -3.95 -5.20
C GLY A 43 -15.28 -5.21 -5.50
N PHE A 44 -13.95 -5.09 -5.59
CA PHE A 44 -13.04 -6.23 -5.74
C PHE A 44 -13.13 -7.19 -4.55
N PHE A 45 -13.09 -6.70 -3.31
CA PHE A 45 -13.28 -7.55 -2.12
C PHE A 45 -14.67 -8.19 -2.07
N GLY A 46 -15.70 -7.53 -2.62
CA GLY A 46 -17.03 -8.10 -2.76
C GLY A 46 -17.05 -9.32 -3.70
N GLN A 47 -16.32 -9.25 -4.82
CA GLN A 47 -16.17 -10.38 -5.76
C GLN A 47 -15.47 -11.59 -5.13
N LEU A 48 -14.57 -11.34 -4.16
CA LEU A 48 -13.92 -12.39 -3.37
C LEU A 48 -14.83 -12.97 -2.26
N GLY A 49 -16.05 -12.45 -2.08
CA GLY A 49 -17.02 -12.95 -1.10
C GLY A 49 -16.88 -12.39 0.31
N PHE A 50 -16.13 -11.30 0.51
CA PHE A 50 -16.01 -10.68 1.83
C PHE A 50 -17.33 -10.04 2.28
N ARG A 51 -17.72 -10.27 3.54
CA ARG A 51 -18.99 -9.76 4.13
C ARG A 51 -19.00 -8.23 4.32
N ALA A 52 -17.83 -7.61 4.51
CA ALA A 52 -17.66 -6.18 4.72
C ALA A 52 -16.64 -5.59 3.72
N PRO A 53 -16.95 -5.56 2.41
CA PRO A 53 -15.98 -5.33 1.35
C PRO A 53 -15.25 -3.98 1.44
N VAL A 54 -15.96 -2.90 1.76
CA VAL A 54 -15.36 -1.56 1.90
C VAL A 54 -14.47 -1.49 3.15
N ALA A 55 -14.86 -2.14 4.24
CA ALA A 55 -14.03 -2.22 5.44
C ALA A 55 -12.72 -2.98 5.15
N MET A 56 -12.78 -4.05 4.35
CA MET A 56 -11.57 -4.76 3.90
C MET A 56 -10.70 -3.88 3.00
N ALA A 57 -11.30 -3.08 2.10
CA ALA A 57 -10.56 -2.12 1.29
C ALA A 57 -9.82 -1.08 2.14
N ILE A 58 -10.47 -0.56 3.19
CA ILE A 58 -9.84 0.38 4.12
C ILE A 58 -8.74 -0.32 4.93
N ALA A 59 -8.99 -1.51 5.47
CA ALA A 59 -8.00 -2.27 6.23
C ALA A 59 -6.76 -2.59 5.39
N ALA A 60 -6.95 -3.07 4.15
CA ALA A 60 -5.87 -3.33 3.21
C ALA A 60 -5.12 -2.03 2.86
N GLY A 61 -5.84 -0.95 2.58
CA GLY A 61 -5.25 0.35 2.29
C GLY A 61 -4.40 0.90 3.45
N LEU A 62 -4.87 0.77 4.70
CA LEU A 62 -4.12 1.16 5.90
C LEU A 62 -2.88 0.29 6.11
N ALA A 63 -3.02 -1.03 5.95
CA ALA A 63 -1.90 -1.96 6.07
C ALA A 63 -0.80 -1.64 5.04
N GLU A 64 -1.18 -1.44 3.77
CA GLU A 64 -0.25 -1.10 2.69
C GLU A 64 0.37 0.30 2.88
N ALA A 65 -0.42 1.30 3.28
CA ALA A 65 0.08 2.64 3.54
C ALA A 65 1.10 2.67 4.69
N SER A 66 0.88 1.85 5.74
CA SER A 66 1.82 1.74 6.87
C SER A 66 3.13 1.04 6.50
N GLY A 67 3.15 0.26 5.41
CA GLY A 67 4.36 -0.38 4.89
C GLY A 67 5.48 0.59 4.48
N ALA A 68 5.18 1.87 4.30
CA ALA A 68 6.22 2.90 4.10
C ALA A 68 7.05 3.25 5.33
N LEU A 69 6.66 2.78 6.53
CA LEU A 69 7.34 3.10 7.78
C LEU A 69 8.44 2.09 8.18
N LEU A 70 8.68 1.04 7.38
CA LEU A 70 9.62 -0.07 7.63
C LEU A 70 10.89 0.01 6.76
#